data_AF-A0A6I7HH87-F1
#
_entry.id   AF-A0A6I7HH87-F1
#
_cell.length_a   1.000
_cell.length_b   1.000
_cell.length_c   1.000
_cell.angle_alpha   90.00
_cell.angle_beta   90.00
_cell.angle_gamma   90.00
#
_symmetry.space_group_name_H-M   'P 1'
#
loop_
_entity.id
_entity.type
_entity.pdbx_description
1 polymer ?
#
loop_
_entity_poly.entity_id
_entity_poly.type
_entity_poly.pdbx_seq_one_letter_code
_entity_poly.pdbx_strand_id
1 'polypeptide(L)'
;MTSILTNVAAMAALSTLRSIESGLEQTQAAVSSGLRVGDASDNAAYWSIATTMRSDNMALSAVQDALGLGAAKVDTAYSGMNSAIDVVKEIKAKLVAATEDGVDKTKIQEEITQLQDQLTSIAEAASFSG
;
A
#
# COMPACT_ATOMS: atom_id res chain seq x y z
N MET A 1 27.80 -38.14 55.84
CA MET A 1 27.61 -36.81 56.45
C MET A 1 26.24 -36.29 56.06
N THR A 2 25.23 -36.54 56.90
CA THR A 2 23.89 -35.95 56.78
C THR A 2 23.83 -34.77 57.74
N SER A 3 24.03 -33.55 57.24
CA SER A 3 23.82 -32.33 58.01
C SER A 3 22.33 -32.06 58.09
N ILE A 4 21.76 -31.89 59.29
CA ILE A 4 20.36 -31.48 59.49
C ILE A 4 20.13 -30.05 58.98
N LEU A 5 21.17 -29.21 58.96
CA LEU A 5 21.08 -27.82 58.51
C LEU A 5 21.23 -27.64 57.00
N THR A 6 21.75 -28.63 56.27
CA THR A 6 21.98 -28.51 54.82
C THR A 6 21.51 -29.77 54.11
N ASN A 7 20.27 -29.72 53.63
CA ASN A 7 19.66 -30.81 52.88
C ASN A 7 20.06 -30.72 51.40
N VAL A 8 21.16 -31.39 51.05
CA VAL A 8 21.72 -31.41 49.69
C VAL A 8 20.73 -31.97 48.66
N ALA A 9 19.89 -32.94 49.04
CA ALA A 9 18.87 -33.50 48.15
C ALA A 9 17.76 -32.48 47.82
N ALA A 10 17.31 -31.72 48.83
CA ALA A 10 16.35 -30.64 48.64
C ALA A 10 16.94 -29.48 47.82
N MET A 11 18.22 -29.15 48.01
CA MET A 11 18.91 -28.14 47.20
C MET A 11 19.05 -28.56 45.73
N ALA A 12 19.34 -29.83 45.48
CA ALA A 12 19.39 -30.38 44.11
C ALA A 12 18.01 -30.32 43.44
N ALA A 13 16.96 -30.75 44.14
CA ALA A 13 15.58 -30.66 43.64
C ALA A 13 15.16 -29.21 43.37
N LEU A 14 15.53 -28.27 44.25
CA LEU A 14 15.26 -26.84 44.05
C LEU A 14 16.01 -26.27 42.84
N SER A 15 17.25 -26.69 42.59
CA SER A 15 18.00 -26.30 41.39
C SER A 15 17.34 -26.81 40.12
N THR A 16 16.86 -28.06 40.12
CA THR A 16 16.12 -28.63 38.99
C THR A 16 14.79 -27.89 38.78
N LEU A 17 14.05 -27.60 39.86
CA LEU A 17 12.79 -26.87 39.78
C LEU A 17 12.97 -25.47 39.19
N ARG A 18 13.99 -24.72 39.64
CA ARG A 18 14.32 -23.40 39.07
C ARG A 18 14.67 -23.46 37.59
N SER A 19 15.37 -24.52 37.17
CA SER A 19 15.67 -24.72 35.75
C SER A 19 14.41 -24.99 34.94
N ILE A 20 13.48 -25.80 35.44
CA ILE A 20 12.20 -26.08 34.78
C ILE A 20 11.34 -24.80 34.71
N GLU A 21 11.26 -24.05 35.80
CA GLU A 21 10.54 -22.79 35.89
C GLU A 21 11.05 -21.78 34.85
N SER A 22 12.36 -21.60 34.73
CA SER A 22 12.96 -20.73 33.71
C SER A 22 12.65 -21.16 32.27
N GLY A 23 12.60 -22.47 31.99
CA GLY A 23 12.24 -22.99 30.68
C GLY A 23 10.76 -22.82 30.36
N LEU A 24 9.90 -22.94 31.37
CA LEU A 24 8.46 -22.71 31.26
C LEU A 24 8.16 -21.23 30.98
N GLU A 25 8.80 -20.30 31.69
CA GLU A 25 8.65 -18.86 31.47
C GLU A 25 9.03 -18.47 30.03
N GLN A 26 10.15 -18.97 29.51
CA GLN A 26 10.57 -18.70 28.14
C GLN A 26 9.59 -19.27 27.11
N THR A 27 9.09 -20.48 27.34
CA THR A 27 8.07 -21.10 26.48
C THR A 27 6.77 -20.30 26.50
N GLN A 28 6.34 -19.86 27.69
CA GLN A 28 5.15 -19.04 27.85
C GLN A 28 5.30 -17.68 27.16
N ALA A 29 6.47 -17.05 27.22
CA ALA A 29 6.76 -15.80 26.52
C ALA A 29 6.72 -15.97 24.99
N ALA A 30 7.28 -17.07 24.47
CA ALA A 30 7.22 -17.39 23.04
C ALA A 30 5.79 -17.70 22.57
N VAL A 31 5.00 -18.41 23.38
CA VAL A 31 3.59 -18.69 23.07
C VAL A 31 2.74 -17.42 23.12
N SER A 32 2.97 -16.56 24.12
CA SER A 32 2.21 -15.31 24.29
C SER A 32 2.53 -14.28 23.20
N SER A 33 3.79 -14.19 22.77
CA SER A 33 4.20 -13.27 21.70
C SER A 33 4.00 -13.85 20.30
N GLY A 34 3.92 -15.18 20.18
CA GLY A 34 4.00 -15.90 18.91
C GLY A 34 5.38 -15.83 18.24
N LEU A 35 6.38 -15.24 18.90
CA LEU A 35 7.73 -15.07 18.37
C LEU A 35 8.68 -16.07 19.01
N ARG A 36 9.37 -16.84 18.17
CA ARG A 36 10.47 -17.71 18.63
C ARG A 36 11.72 -16.92 19.07
N VAL A 37 11.91 -15.72 18.53
CA VAL A 37 12.98 -14.77 18.87
C VAL A 37 12.30 -13.42 19.06
N GLY A 38 12.02 -13.07 20.31
CA GLY A 38 11.33 -11.83 20.68
C GLY A 38 12.32 -10.69 20.86
N ASP A 39 13.41 -10.98 21.57
CA ASP A 39 14.42 -10.00 21.95
C ASP A 39 15.78 -10.27 21.30
N ALA A 40 16.61 -9.22 21.24
CA ALA A 40 17.98 -9.33 20.74
C ALA A 40 18.85 -10.26 21.60
N SER A 41 18.49 -10.45 22.87
CA SER A 41 19.14 -11.39 23.79
C SER A 41 18.89 -12.86 23.43
N ASP A 42 17.75 -13.18 22.81
CA ASP A 42 17.42 -14.56 22.43
C ASP A 42 18.27 -15.04 21.25
N ASN A 43 18.43 -14.16 20.25
CA ASN A 43 19.34 -14.37 19.12
C ASN A 43 19.56 -13.06 18.34
N ALA A 44 20.66 -12.37 18.60
CA ALA A 44 20.94 -11.07 18.00
C ALA A 44 20.96 -11.09 16.46
N ALA A 45 21.49 -12.16 15.84
CA ALA A 45 21.58 -12.27 14.39
C ALA A 45 20.21 -12.43 13.73
N TYR A 46 19.41 -13.39 14.22
CA TYR A 46 18.06 -13.60 13.68
C TYR A 46 17.11 -12.46 14.02
N TRP A 47 17.26 -11.85 15.21
CA TRP A 47 16.49 -10.67 15.59
C TRP A 47 16.80 -9.50 14.67
N SER A 48 18.09 -9.23 14.37
CA SER A 48 18.48 -8.16 13.45
C SER A 48 17.92 -8.39 12.03
N ILE A 49 18.04 -9.62 11.49
CA ILE A 49 17.48 -9.95 10.17
C ILE A 49 15.96 -9.78 10.17
N ALA A 50 15.27 -10.29 11.19
CA ALA A 50 13.82 -10.17 11.30
C ALA A 50 13.36 -8.71 11.43
N THR A 51 14.08 -7.88 12.18
CA THR A 51 13.79 -6.45 12.32
C THR A 51 14.00 -5.71 11.00
N THR A 52 15.08 -5.99 10.27
CA THR A 52 15.29 -5.46 8.91
C THR A 52 14.16 -5.89 7.99
N MET A 53 13.79 -7.17 7.97
CA MET A 53 12.69 -7.67 7.15
C MET A 53 11.33 -7.02 7.49
N ARG A 54 11.04 -6.76 8.77
CA ARG A 54 9.84 -6.03 9.20
C ARG A 54 9.88 -4.57 8.69
N SER A 55 11.04 -3.92 8.78
CA SER A 55 11.24 -2.57 8.23
C SER A 55 11.02 -2.54 6.72
N ASP A 56 11.60 -3.49 5.99
CA ASP A 56 11.45 -3.61 4.55
C ASP A 56 9.99 -3.87 4.18
N ASN A 57 9.27 -4.69 4.95
CA ASN A 57 7.84 -4.94 4.72
C ASN A 57 7.01 -3.66 4.87
N MET A 58 7.28 -2.83 5.89
CA MET A 58 6.62 -1.54 6.04
C MET A 58 6.92 -0.60 4.87
N ALA A 59 8.18 -0.54 4.42
CA ALA A 59 8.56 0.26 3.26
C ALA A 59 7.86 -0.23 1.98
N LEU A 60 7.82 -1.55 1.75
CA LEU A 60 7.12 -2.15 0.61
C LEU A 60 5.61 -1.90 0.66
N SER A 61 4.99 -1.92 1.84
CA SER A 61 3.57 -1.56 2.00
C SER A 61 3.31 -0.11 1.56
N ALA A 62 4.17 0.83 1.99
CA ALA A 62 4.05 2.23 1.57
C ALA A 62 4.26 2.40 0.05
N VAL A 63 5.18 1.62 -0.55
CA VAL A 63 5.37 1.59 -2.01
C VAL A 63 4.13 1.03 -2.71
N GLN A 64 3.50 -0.02 -2.18
CA GLN A 64 2.27 -0.58 -2.72
C GLN A 64 1.12 0.44 -2.69
N ASP A 65 0.96 1.18 -1.59
CA ASP A 65 -0.04 2.24 -1.50
C ASP A 65 0.22 3.35 -2.53
N ALA A 66 1.48 3.77 -2.68
CA ALA A 66 1.88 4.77 -3.67
C ALA A 66 1.66 4.29 -5.11
N LEU A 67 1.93 3.02 -5.41
CA LEU A 67 1.65 2.42 -6.71
C LEU A 67 0.14 2.30 -6.97
N GLY A 68 -0.66 1.95 -5.96
CA GLY A 68 -2.11 1.93 -6.05
C GLY A 68 -2.69 3.31 -6.36
N LEU A 69 -2.17 4.35 -5.71
CA LEU A 69 -2.52 5.75 -6.00
C LEU A 69 -2.10 6.15 -7.42
N GLY A 70 -0.91 5.74 -7.85
CA GLY A 70 -0.40 5.97 -9.21
C GLY A 70 -1.26 5.30 -10.28
N ALA A 71 -1.68 4.06 -10.05
CA ALA A 71 -2.59 3.33 -10.95
C ALA A 71 -3.93 4.06 -11.08
N ALA A 72 -4.54 4.45 -9.96
CA ALA A 72 -5.81 5.18 -9.97
C ALA A 72 -5.70 6.55 -10.69
N LYS A 73 -4.56 7.24 -10.56
CA LYS A 73 -4.28 8.46 -11.34
C LYS A 73 -4.22 8.19 -12.84
N VAL A 74 -3.53 7.12 -13.26
CA VAL A 74 -3.44 6.72 -14.67
C VAL A 74 -4.82 6.32 -15.21
N ASP A 75 -5.63 5.59 -14.44
CA ASP A 75 -6.99 5.21 -14.84
C ASP A 75 -7.89 6.43 -15.03
N THR A 76 -7.78 7.42 -14.14
CA THR A 76 -8.50 8.70 -14.26
C THR A 76 -8.07 9.45 -15.53
N ALA A 77 -6.77 9.53 -15.80
CA ALA A 77 -6.25 10.14 -17.02
C ALA A 77 -6.72 9.39 -18.28
N TYR A 78 -6.77 8.06 -18.24
CA TYR A 78 -7.24 7.24 -19.35
C TYR A 78 -8.74 7.48 -19.64
N SER A 79 -9.56 7.54 -18.60
CA SER A 79 -10.99 7.87 -18.73
C SER A 79 -11.22 9.28 -19.27
N GLY A 80 -10.47 10.27 -18.77
CA GLY A 80 -10.51 11.64 -19.28
C GLY A 80 -10.10 11.72 -20.75
N MET A 81 -9.06 10.99 -21.14
CA MET A 81 -8.59 10.94 -22.52
C MET A 81 -9.59 10.25 -23.47
N ASN A 82 -10.29 9.20 -23.03
CA ASN A 82 -11.37 8.61 -23.81
C ASN A 82 -12.51 9.60 -24.06
N SER A 83 -12.89 10.37 -23.04
CA SER A 83 -13.92 11.41 -23.17
C SER A 83 -13.46 12.52 -24.14
N ALA A 84 -12.20 12.94 -24.06
CA ALA A 84 -11.61 13.89 -24.99
C ALA A 84 -11.61 13.37 -26.44
N ILE A 85 -11.31 12.08 -26.66
CA ILE A 85 -11.36 11.45 -27.99
C ILE A 85 -12.78 11.52 -28.57
N ASP A 86 -13.81 11.30 -27.76
CA ASP A 86 -15.19 11.36 -28.23
C ASP A 86 -15.61 12.78 -28.63
N VAL A 87 -15.20 13.80 -27.86
CA VAL A 87 -15.39 15.22 -28.24
C VAL A 87 -14.68 15.55 -29.55
N VAL A 88 -13.45 15.07 -29.76
CA VAL A 88 -12.72 15.27 -31.02
C VAL A 88 -13.44 14.61 -32.21
N LYS A 89 -14.05 13.44 -32.00
CA LYS A 89 -14.87 12.79 -33.04
C LYS A 89 -16.09 13.65 -33.41
N GLU A 90 -16.74 14.27 -32.43
CA GLU A 90 -17.86 15.18 -32.69
C GLU A 90 -17.41 16.43 -33.45
N ILE A 91 -16.29 17.05 -33.07
CA ILE A 91 -15.68 18.17 -33.81
C ILE A 91 -15.43 17.79 -35.27
N LYS A 92 -14.85 16.59 -35.50
CA LYS A 92 -14.63 16.08 -36.85
C LYS A 92 -15.93 15.93 -37.63
N ALA A 93 -16.99 15.39 -37.02
CA ALA A 93 -18.29 15.24 -37.66
C ALA A 93 -18.89 16.61 -38.04
N LYS A 94 -18.80 17.60 -37.15
CA LYS A 94 -19.23 18.99 -37.41
C LYS A 94 -18.45 19.64 -38.54
N LEU A 95 -17.13 19.43 -38.60
CA LEU A 95 -16.28 19.92 -39.69
C LEU A 95 -16.68 19.31 -41.04
N VAL A 96 -17.02 18.03 -41.09
CA VAL A 96 -17.52 17.40 -42.32
C VAL A 96 -18.88 18.01 -42.72
N ALA A 97 -19.79 18.23 -41.77
CA ALA A 97 -21.06 18.90 -42.05
C ALA A 97 -20.87 20.33 -42.59
N ALA A 98 -19.82 21.04 -42.16
CA ALA A 98 -19.50 22.38 -42.66
C ALA A 98 -19.01 22.41 -44.12
N THR A 99 -18.65 21.25 -44.71
CA THR A 99 -18.26 21.16 -46.12
C THR A 99 -19.44 21.06 -47.08
N GLU A 100 -20.64 20.77 -46.60
CA GLU A 100 -21.84 20.75 -47.43
C GLU A 100 -22.26 22.17 -47.85
N ASP A 101 -22.73 22.30 -49.09
CA ASP A 101 -23.25 23.56 -49.60
C ASP A 101 -24.66 23.84 -49.06
N GLY A 102 -24.89 25.08 -48.61
CA GLY A 102 -26.17 25.53 -48.05
C GLY A 102 -26.27 25.48 -46.53
N VAL A 103 -25.20 25.08 -45.82
CA VAL A 103 -25.16 25.04 -44.36
C VAL A 103 -24.57 26.32 -43.77
N ASP A 104 -25.12 26.78 -42.64
CA ASP A 104 -24.65 27.96 -41.92
C ASP A 104 -23.35 27.65 -41.15
N LYS A 105 -22.21 27.97 -41.77
CA LYS A 105 -20.87 27.74 -41.21
C LYS A 105 -20.64 28.49 -39.90
N THR A 106 -21.33 29.60 -39.67
CA THR A 106 -21.20 30.42 -38.46
C THR A 106 -21.70 29.65 -37.24
N LYS A 107 -22.90 29.04 -37.35
CA LYS A 107 -23.48 28.22 -36.28
C LYS A 107 -22.66 26.96 -36.00
N ILE A 108 -22.14 26.32 -37.05
CA ILE A 108 -21.26 25.16 -36.86
C ILE A 108 -19.97 25.57 -36.13
N GLN A 109 -19.40 26.73 -36.45
CA GLN A 109 -18.22 27.24 -35.76
C GLN A 109 -18.50 27.54 -34.28
N GLU A 110 -19.68 28.08 -33.94
CA GLU A 110 -20.11 28.26 -32.54
C GLU A 110 -20.18 26.92 -31.79
N GLU A 111 -20.78 25.89 -32.40
CA GLU A 111 -20.83 24.54 -31.80
C GLU A 111 -19.43 23.93 -31.64
N ILE A 112 -18.55 24.08 -32.63
CA ILE A 112 -17.14 23.63 -32.52
C ILE A 112 -16.43 24.35 -31.38
N THR A 113 -16.69 25.65 -31.19
CA THR A 113 -16.09 26.44 -30.12
C THR A 113 -16.53 25.91 -28.75
N GLN A 114 -17.82 25.60 -28.58
CA GLN A 114 -18.32 24.96 -27.35
C GLN A 114 -17.69 23.58 -27.11
N LEU A 115 -17.48 22.78 -28.15
CA LEU A 115 -16.80 21.49 -28.03
C LEU A 115 -15.32 21.65 -27.64
N GLN A 116 -14.64 22.70 -28.11
CA GLN A 116 -13.27 23.04 -27.67
C GLN A 116 -13.22 23.46 -26.21
N ASP A 117 -14.20 24.25 -25.74
CA ASP A 117 -14.33 24.64 -24.34
C ASP A 117 -14.62 23.42 -23.45
N GLN A 118 -15.45 22.48 -23.92
CA GLN A 118 -15.71 21.22 -23.24
C GLN A 118 -14.44 20.35 -23.15
N LEU A 119 -13.61 20.31 -24.20
CA LEU A 119 -12.31 19.62 -24.20
C LEU A 119 -11.38 20.19 -23.13
N THR A 120 -11.33 21.52 -23.01
CA THR A 120 -10.56 22.22 -21.97
C THR A 120 -11.10 21.88 -20.59
N SER A 121 -12.42 21.86 -20.43
CA SER A 121 -13.08 21.49 -19.17
C SER A 121 -12.79 20.04 -18.76
N ILE A 122 -12.75 19.10 -19.72
CA ILE A 122 -12.37 17.69 -19.46
C ILE A 122 -10.90 17.60 -19.02
N ALA A 123 -10.01 18.37 -19.66
CA ALA A 123 -8.59 18.40 -19.30
C ALA A 123 -8.37 18.96 -17.88
N GLU A 124 -9.10 20.00 -17.50
CA GLU A 124 -9.07 20.58 -16.15
C GLU A 124 -9.71 19.65 -15.10
N ALA A 125 -10.83 18.99 -15.45
CA ALA A 125 -11.54 18.09 -14.56
C ALA A 125 -10.83 16.74 -14.33
N ALA A 126 -9.90 16.35 -15.20
CA ALA A 126 -9.12 15.11 -15.08
C ALA A 126 -8.04 15.17 -13.98
N SER A 127 -8.18 16.03 -12.96
CA SER A 127 -7.30 16.03 -11.78
C SER A 127 -7.75 14.99 -10.75
N PHE A 128 -6.86 14.04 -10.47
CA PHE A 128 -7.08 12.98 -9.49
C PHE A 128 -6.97 13.46 -8.02
N SER A 129 -6.69 14.73 -7.75
CA SER A 129 -6.52 15.24 -6.37
C SER A 129 -6.90 16.72 -6.18
N GLY A 130 -7.67 17.30 -7.11
CA GLY A 130 -7.86 18.76 -7.22
C GLY A 130 -6.91 19.38 -8.22
#